data_AF-A0A966U7W9-F1
#
_entry.id   AF-A0A966U7W9-F1
#
_cell.length_a   1.000
_cell.length_b   1.000
_cell.length_c   1.000
_cell.angle_alpha   90.00
_cell.angle_beta   90.00
_cell.angle_gamma   90.00
#
_symmetry.space_group_name_H-M   'P 1'
#
loop_
_entity.id
_entity.type
_entity.pdbx_description
1 polymer ?
#
loop_
_entity_poly.entity_id
_entity_poly.type
_entity_poly.pdbx_seq_one_letter_code
_entity_poly.pdbx_strand_id
1 'polypeptide(L)' 'MPDSAASNAKVLTALPVGERVGIAFSGGLDTSAAVAWMREKGAKPYAYTADLGQPDEPDL' A
#
# COMPACT_ATOMS: atom_id res chain seq x y z
N MET A 1 6.91 -28.86 12.21
CA MET A 1 6.53 -27.44 12.37
C MET A 1 5.60 -27.13 11.21
N PRO A 2 4.27 -27.20 11.35
CA PRO A 2 3.40 -26.77 10.26
C PRO A 2 3.36 -25.24 10.25
N ASP A 3 3.74 -24.69 9.10
CA ASP A 3 3.69 -23.26 8.81
C ASP A 3 2.30 -22.69 9.01
N SER A 4 2.32 -21.50 9.61
CA SER A 4 1.20 -20.64 9.94
C SER A 4 0.16 -20.58 8.82
N ALA A 5 -1.07 -20.95 9.13
CA ALA A 5 -2.22 -20.64 8.31
C ALA A 5 -2.31 -19.11 8.19
N ALA A 6 -1.93 -18.56 7.02
CA ALA A 6 -2.41 -17.25 6.64
C ALA A 6 -3.95 -17.33 6.70
N SER A 7 -4.55 -16.62 7.65
CA SER A 7 -5.99 -16.50 7.68
C SER A 7 -6.39 -15.88 6.34
N ASN A 8 -7.18 -16.60 5.54
CA ASN A 8 -7.74 -16.12 4.27
C ASN A 8 -8.84 -15.06 4.54
N ALA A 9 -8.60 -14.14 5.47
CA ALA A 9 -9.43 -12.98 5.69
C ALA A 9 -9.17 -12.01 4.54
N LYS A 10 -10.23 -11.69 3.79
CA LYS A 10 -10.16 -10.71 2.69
C LYS A 10 -9.80 -9.31 3.16
N VAL A 11 -9.96 -9.02 4.45
CA VAL A 11 -9.67 -7.75 5.09
C VAL A 11 -8.74 -8.00 6.27
N LEU A 12 -7.59 -7.33 6.26
CA LEU A 12 -6.65 -7.35 7.37
C LEU A 12 -6.96 -6.17 8.29
N THR A 13 -7.08 -6.41 9.60
CA THR A 13 -7.35 -5.38 10.61
C THR A 13 -6.09 -4.81 11.25
N ALA A 14 -4.93 -5.37 10.93
CA ALA A 14 -3.62 -4.93 11.37
C ALA A 14 -2.66 -4.81 10.19
N LEU A 15 -1.63 -3.95 10.33
CA LEU A 15 -0.61 -3.78 9.31
C LEU A 15 0.27 -5.03 9.23
N PRO A 16 0.43 -5.66 8.04
CA PRO A 16 1.29 -6.83 7.88
C PRO A 16 2.77 -6.41 7.80
N VAL A 17 3.42 -6.33 8.97
CA VAL A 17 4.83 -5.92 9.11
C VAL A 17 5.75 -6.95 8.43
N GLY A 18 6.76 -6.46 7.69
CA GLY A 18 7.72 -7.29 6.96
C GLY A 18 7.21 -7.82 5.62
N GLU A 19 5.91 -7.71 5.34
CA GLU A 19 5.26 -8.15 4.11
C GLU A 19 5.16 -7.05 3.06
N ARG A 20 4.89 -7.45 1.81
CA ARG A 20 4.69 -6.55 0.68
C ARG A 20 3.24 -6.07 0.63
N VAL A 21 3.03 -4.77 0.64
CA VAL A 21 1.68 -4.16 0.59
C VAL A 21 1.57 -3.30 -0.67
N GLY A 22 0.65 -3.65 -1.56
CA GLY A 22 0.33 -2.83 -2.73
C GLY A 22 -0.53 -1.63 -2.35
N ILE A 23 -0.19 -0.45 -2.87
CA ILE A 23 -0.93 0.80 -2.66
C ILE A 23 -1.25 1.40 -4.03
N ALA A 24 -2.52 1.67 -4.29
CA ALA A 24 -2.93 2.57 -5.36
C ALA A 24 -2.53 3.99 -4.96
N PHE A 25 -1.53 4.54 -5.63
CA PHE A 25 -0.86 5.77 -5.23
C PHE A 25 -1.23 6.89 -6.19
N SER A 26 -2.01 7.87 -5.73
CA SER A 26 -2.38 9.04 -6.52
C SER A 26 -1.40 10.20 -6.39
N GLY A 27 -0.43 10.13 -5.48
CA GLY A 27 0.45 11.26 -5.16
C GLY A 27 -0.17 12.31 -4.22
N GLY A 28 -1.46 12.20 -3.90
CA GLY A 28 -2.11 13.06 -2.91
C GLY A 28 -1.59 12.86 -1.48
N LEU A 29 -2.01 13.74 -0.57
CA LEU A 29 -1.59 13.73 0.85
C LEU A 29 -1.83 12.37 1.51
N ASP A 30 -3.02 11.80 1.31
CA ASP A 30 -3.43 10.57 1.99
C ASP A 30 -2.56 9.38 1.60
N THR A 31 -2.35 9.15 0.29
CA THR A 31 -1.52 8.05 -0.20
C THR A 31 -0.04 8.26 0.13
N SER A 32 0.42 9.51 0.13
CA SER A 32 1.79 9.88 0.52
C SER A 32 2.07 9.63 2.01
N ALA A 33 1.16 10.08 2.88
CA ALA A 33 1.24 9.83 4.32
C ALA A 33 1.15 8.32 4.63
N ALA A 34 0.27 7.58 3.94
CA ALA A 34 0.13 6.15 4.11
C ALA A 34 1.43 5.39 3.77
N VAL A 35 2.07 5.70 2.63
CA VAL A 35 3.34 5.07 2.24
C VAL A 35 4.43 5.33 3.28
N ALA A 36 4.58 6.58 3.72
CA ALA A 36 5.57 6.94 4.74
C ALA A 36 5.31 6.19 6.06
N TRP A 37 4.07 6.22 6.55
CA TRP A 37 3.67 5.56 7.79
C TRP A 37 3.87 4.04 7.73
N MET A 38 3.48 3.38 6.62
CA MET A 38 3.65 1.93 6.48
C MET A 38 5.13 1.54 6.51
N ARG A 39 6.00 2.32 5.86
CA ARG A 39 7.44 2.09 5.87
C ARG A 39 8.04 2.29 7.26
N GLU A 40 7.66 3.36 7.97
CA GLU A 40 8.09 3.61 9.36
C GLU A 40 7.66 2.49 10.32
N LYS A 41 6.48 1.90 10.09
CA LYS A 41 5.95 0.78 10.89
C LYS A 41 6.50 -0.59 10.49
N GLY A 42 7.37 -0.65 9.47
CA GLY A 42 8.09 -1.86 9.08
C GLY A 42 7.40 -2.73 8.03
N ALA A 43 6.31 -2.27 7.41
CA ALA A 43 5.78 -2.90 6.19
C ALA A 43 6.61 -2.50 4.96
N LYS A 44 6.45 -3.23 3.84
CA LYS A 44 7.14 -2.95 2.57
C LYS A 44 6.12 -2.46 1.53
N PRO A 45 5.82 -1.16 1.49
CA PRO A 45 4.85 -0.62 0.53
C PRO A 45 5.40 -0.64 -0.90
N TYR A 46 4.53 -0.96 -1.86
CA TYR A 46 4.75 -0.85 -3.30
C TYR A 46 3.68 0.09 -3.87
N ALA A 47 4.11 1.27 -4.29
CA ALA A 47 3.24 2.29 -4.85
C ALA A 47 3.03 2.03 -6.35
N TYR A 48 1.77 1.97 -6.76
CA TYR A 48 1.38 1.86 -8.16
C TYR A 48 0.47 3.04 -8.50
N THR A 49 0.95 3.89 -9.40
CA THR A 49 0.15 4.97 -9.97
C THR A 49 -0.35 4.52 -11.32
N ALA A 50 -1.65 4.66 -11.55
CA ALA A 50 -2.27 4.38 -12.82
C ALA A 50 -2.36 5.69 -13.60
N ASP A 51 -1.78 5.72 -14.80
CA ASP A 51 -2.09 6.77 -15.77
C ASP A 51 -3.51 6.52 -16.29
N LEU A 52 -4.43 7.38 -15.88
CA LEU A 52 -5.84 7.36 -16.27
C LEU A 52 -6.18 8.49 -17.26
N GLY A 53 -5.19 9.30 -17.67
CA GLY A 53 -5.40 10.52 -18.45
C GLY A 53 -6.30 11.54 -17.74
N GLN A 54 -6.12 11.74 -16.43
CA GLN A 54 -6.92 12.72 -15.70
C GLN A 54 -6.64 14.13 -16.23
N PRO A 55 -7.69 14.93 -16.51
CA PRO A 55 -7.54 16.24 -17.15
C PRO A 55 -6.77 17.25 -16.28
N ASP A 56 -6.72 17.01 -14.97
CA ASP A 56 -6.11 17.83 -13.93
C ASP A 56 -4.77 17.29 -13.43
N GLU A 57 -4.24 16.22 -14.03
CA GLU A 57 -2.93 15.64 -13.74
C GLU A 57 -1.99 15.76 -14.96
N PRO A 58 -1.48 16.97 -15.26
CA PRO A 58 -0.71 17.23 -16.49
C PRO A 58 0.71 16.62 -16.50
N ASP A 59 1.23 16.28 -15.32
CA ASP A 59 2.61 15.80 -15.11
C ASP A 59 2.67 14.31 -14.73
N LEU A 60 1.58 13.57 -14.99
CA LEU A 60 1.49 12.12 -14.76
C LEU A 60 1.87 11.28 -15.98
#